data_AF-A0A8C6CIC2-F1
#
_entry.id   AF-A0A8C6CIC2-F1
#
_cell.length_a   1.000
_cell.length_b   1.000
_cell.length_c   1.000
_cell.angle_alpha   90.00
_cell.angle_beta   90.00
_cell.angle_gamma   90.00
#
_symmetry.space_group_name_H-M   'P 1'
#
loop_
_entity.id
_entity.type
_entity.pdbx_description
1 polymer ?
#
loop_
_entity_poly.entity_id
_entity_poly.type
_entity_poly.pdbx_seq_one_letter_code
_entity_poly.pdbx_strand_id
1 'polypeptide(L)'
;MLPSSGSDAQPSVFLFHPSEQQLETGTASVVCLVNGFYPKAIKVSWKVDGVVQASNIRESFTEQDSKDSTYSLSSTLTLSGSEYQSHSLYTCEVSHQALASALVKSFNKDEC
;
A
#
# COMPACT_ATOMS: atom_id res chain seq x y z
N MET A 1 -11.86 9.12 -23.03
CA MET A 1 -11.84 9.51 -21.61
C MET A 1 -13.22 9.18 -21.07
N LEU A 2 -13.38 8.11 -20.30
CA LEU A 2 -14.68 7.73 -19.74
C LEU A 2 -15.01 8.67 -18.58
N PRO A 3 -16.24 9.21 -18.48
CA PRO A 3 -16.61 10.11 -17.40
C PRO A 3 -16.65 9.34 -16.08
N SER A 4 -16.02 9.89 -15.04
CA SER A 4 -16.14 9.40 -13.66
C SER A 4 -17.61 9.44 -13.25
N SER A 5 -18.22 8.26 -13.11
CA SER A 5 -19.57 8.07 -12.61
C SER A 5 -19.67 8.68 -11.21
N GLY A 6 -20.76 9.39 -10.91
CA GLY A 6 -20.94 10.20 -9.69
C GLY A 6 -20.99 9.46 -8.34
N SER A 7 -20.43 8.27 -8.25
CA SER A 7 -20.30 7.43 -7.05
C SER A 7 -18.87 7.01 -6.74
N ASP A 8 -17.89 7.37 -7.58
CA ASP A 8 -16.51 6.94 -7.41
C ASP A 8 -15.82 7.71 -6.28
N ALA A 9 -15.16 7.00 -5.36
CA ALA A 9 -14.45 7.57 -4.23
C ALA A 9 -12.94 7.32 -4.35
N GLN A 10 -12.15 8.38 -4.24
CA GLN A 10 -10.68 8.30 -4.34
C GLN A 10 -10.07 7.75 -3.05
N PRO A 11 -9.14 6.79 -3.13
CA PRO A 11 -8.44 6.28 -1.96
C PRO A 11 -7.53 7.33 -1.32
N SER A 12 -7.40 7.27 0.00
CA SER A 12 -6.24 7.82 0.73
C SER A 12 -5.23 6.70 0.98
N VAL A 13 -3.94 6.99 0.85
CA VAL A 13 -2.86 6.00 1.01
C VAL A 13 -1.90 6.42 2.12
N PHE A 14 -1.66 5.50 3.05
CA PHE A 14 -0.69 5.63 4.13
C PHE A 14 0.30 4.48 4.05
N LEU A 15 1.58 4.79 4.25
CA LEU A 15 2.65 3.81 4.19
C LEU A 15 3.39 3.81 5.53
N PHE A 16 3.55 2.64 6.12
CA PHE A 16 4.16 2.44 7.43
C PHE A 16 5.40 1.55 7.30
N HIS A 17 6.49 2.01 7.92
CA HIS A 17 7.71 1.23 8.08
C HIS A 17 7.54 0.18 9.20
N PRO A 18 8.36 -0.89 9.21
CA PRO A 18 8.40 -1.84 10.32
C PRO A 18 8.82 -1.15 11.61
N SER A 19 8.25 -1.55 12.76
CA SER A 19 8.73 -1.03 14.05
C SER A 19 10.11 -1.59 14.40
N GLU A 20 10.89 -0.84 15.19
CA GLU A 20 12.21 -1.28 15.67
C GLU A 20 12.14 -2.65 16.38
N GLN A 21 11.12 -2.84 17.23
CA GLN A 21 10.91 -4.10 17.95
C GLN A 21 10.62 -5.27 17.00
N GLN A 22 9.97 -5.02 15.85
CA GLN A 22 9.77 -6.06 14.87
C GLN A 22 11.10 -6.46 14.22
N LEU A 23 11.94 -5.47 13.88
CA LEU A 23 13.24 -5.73 13.24
C LEU A 23 14.16 -6.58 14.11
N GLU A 24 14.09 -6.46 15.43
CA GLU A 24 14.80 -7.32 16.39
C GLU A 24 14.43 -8.81 16.27
N THR A 25 13.23 -9.13 15.76
CA THR A 25 12.79 -10.51 15.51
C THR A 25 13.35 -11.11 14.21
N GLY A 26 14.08 -10.33 13.41
CA GLY A 26 14.66 -10.77 12.14
C GLY A 26 13.69 -10.73 10.95
N THR A 27 12.53 -10.09 11.10
CA THR A 27 11.55 -9.88 10.02
C THR A 27 11.13 -8.42 9.92
N ALA A 28 10.70 -8.01 8.73
CA ALA A 28 10.24 -6.66 8.46
C ALA A 28 8.91 -6.69 7.71
N SER A 29 7.93 -5.93 8.19
CA SER A 29 6.63 -5.77 7.52
C SER A 29 6.42 -4.32 7.14
N VAL A 30 6.35 -4.06 5.84
CA VAL A 30 5.98 -2.74 5.31
C VAL A 30 4.49 -2.77 4.98
N VAL A 31 3.72 -1.82 5.51
CA VAL A 31 2.26 -1.84 5.39
C VAL A 31 1.77 -0.63 4.60
N CYS A 32 1.04 -0.87 3.52
CA CYS A 32 0.32 0.14 2.76
C CYS A 32 -1.17 0.05 3.07
N LEU A 33 -1.69 1.03 3.78
CA LEU A 33 -3.11 1.17 4.08
C LEU A 33 -3.77 2.06 3.03
N VAL A 34 -4.78 1.52 2.36
CA VAL A 34 -5.58 2.20 1.34
C VAL A 34 -7.00 2.33 1.87
N ASN A 35 -7.46 3.56 2.08
CA ASN A 35 -8.70 3.84 2.81
C ASN A 35 -9.70 4.60 1.94
N GLY A 36 -10.99 4.24 2.04
CA GLY A 36 -12.09 5.09 1.57
C GLY A 36 -12.31 5.09 0.06
N PHE A 37 -12.10 3.97 -0.63
CA PHE A 37 -12.25 3.90 -2.09
C PHE A 37 -13.51 3.18 -2.55
N TYR A 38 -14.04 3.60 -3.69
CA TYR A 38 -15.15 2.93 -4.36
C TYR A 38 -15.05 3.12 -5.87
N PRO A 39 -15.28 2.07 -6.69
CA PRO A 39 -15.70 0.71 -6.33
C PRO A 39 -14.54 -0.17 -5.86
N LYS A 40 -14.84 -1.40 -5.42
CA LYS A 40 -13.88 -2.34 -4.78
C LYS A 40 -12.65 -2.69 -5.63
N ALA A 41 -12.75 -2.64 -6.96
CA ALA A 41 -11.65 -2.98 -7.84
C ALA A 41 -10.51 -1.96 -7.73
N ILE A 42 -9.37 -2.41 -7.19
CA ILE A 42 -8.17 -1.61 -6.95
C ILE A 42 -6.93 -2.47 -7.19
N LYS A 43 -5.80 -1.83 -7.50
CA LYS A 43 -4.50 -2.50 -7.64
C LYS A 43 -3.47 -1.81 -6.76
N VAL A 44 -2.78 -2.59 -5.92
CA VAL A 44 -1.59 -2.17 -5.19
C VAL A 44 -0.36 -2.81 -5.84
N SER A 45 0.75 -2.08 -5.91
CA SER A 45 2.01 -2.57 -6.44
C SER A 45 3.17 -2.07 -5.57
N TRP A 46 4.07 -2.98 -5.25
CA TRP A 46 5.21 -2.70 -4.39
C TRP A 46 6.48 -2.55 -5.22
N LYS A 47 7.32 -1.58 -4.84
CA LYS A 47 8.69 -1.46 -5.34
C LYS A 47 9.66 -1.30 -4.19
N VAL A 48 10.80 -1.98 -4.28
CA VAL A 48 11.94 -1.86 -3.38
C VAL A 48 13.12 -1.40 -4.22
N ASP A 49 13.69 -0.24 -3.91
CA ASP A 49 14.70 0.45 -4.72
C ASP A 49 14.32 0.55 -6.22
N GLY A 50 13.04 0.79 -6.49
CA GLY A 50 12.48 0.88 -7.84
C GLY A 50 12.21 -0.47 -8.53
N VAL A 51 12.59 -1.60 -7.94
CA VAL A 51 12.34 -2.95 -8.47
C VAL A 51 10.99 -3.45 -7.98
N VAL A 52 10.13 -3.85 -8.94
CA VAL A 52 8.78 -4.38 -8.66
C VAL A 52 8.86 -5.69 -7.89
N GLN A 53 8.09 -5.77 -6.80
CA GLN A 53 7.95 -6.98 -5.99
C GLN A 53 6.68 -7.73 -6.38
N ALA A 54 6.80 -9.05 -6.49
CA ALA A 54 5.68 -9.93 -6.85
C ALA A 54 5.42 -11.04 -5.81
N SER A 55 6.30 -11.20 -4.81
CA SER A 55 6.20 -12.21 -3.76
C SER A 55 6.08 -11.58 -2.38
N ASN A 56 5.66 -12.38 -1.40
CA ASN A 56 5.56 -11.99 0.01
C ASN A 56 4.62 -10.80 0.27
N ILE A 57 3.65 -10.58 -0.61
CA ILE A 57 2.61 -9.56 -0.47
C ILE A 57 1.33 -10.24 0.02
N ARG A 58 0.72 -9.68 1.06
CA ARG A 58 -0.58 -10.11 1.57
C ARG A 58 -1.55 -8.93 1.56
N GLU A 59 -2.70 -9.14 0.96
CA GLU A 59 -3.77 -8.16 0.85
C GLU A 59 -4.97 -8.58 1.69
N SER A 60 -5.55 -7.63 2.45
CA SER A 60 -6.73 -7.85 3.26
C SER A 60 -7.71 -6.69 3.09
N PHE A 61 -8.87 -6.99 2.50
CA PHE A 61 -9.96 -6.04 2.35
C PHE A 61 -10.84 -6.01 3.59
N THR A 62 -11.38 -4.84 3.91
CA THR A 62 -12.51 -4.73 4.84
C THR A 62 -13.82 -5.09 4.13
N GLU A 63 -14.86 -5.32 4.92
CA GLU A 63 -16.23 -5.16 4.41
C GLU A 63 -16.46 -3.70 4.00
N GLN A 64 -17.51 -3.47 3.19
CA GLN A 64 -17.88 -2.10 2.81
C GLN A 64 -18.35 -1.35 4.05
N ASP A 65 -17.81 -0.15 4.27
CA ASP A 65 -18.27 0.70 5.35
C ASP A 65 -19.69 1.19 5.02
N SER A 66 -20.62 0.98 5.94
CA SER A 66 -22.04 1.28 5.73
C SER A 66 -22.38 2.76 5.82
N LYS A 67 -21.49 3.60 6.38
CA LYS A 67 -21.71 5.04 6.54
C LYS A 67 -21.31 5.81 5.30
N ASP A 68 -20.20 5.46 4.68
CA ASP A 68 -19.67 6.14 3.49
C ASP A 68 -19.75 5.30 2.22
N SER A 69 -20.17 4.04 2.31
CA SER A 69 -20.28 3.10 1.20
C SER A 69 -18.95 2.84 0.48
N THR A 70 -17.82 2.95 1.17
CA THR A 70 -16.49 2.72 0.61
C THR A 70 -15.84 1.43 1.11
N TYR A 71 -14.73 1.04 0.50
CA TYR A 71 -13.89 -0.07 0.89
C TYR A 71 -12.53 0.43 1.38
N SER A 72 -11.90 -0.40 2.21
CA SER A 72 -10.51 -0.22 2.62
C SER A 72 -9.73 -1.52 2.44
N LEU A 73 -8.42 -1.39 2.27
CA LEU A 73 -7.49 -2.48 2.00
C LEU A 73 -6.19 -2.21 2.76
N SER A 74 -5.64 -3.23 3.41
CA SER A 74 -4.23 -3.25 3.79
C SER A 74 -3.47 -4.20 2.85
N SER A 75 -2.37 -3.72 2.29
CA SER A 75 -1.37 -4.54 1.60
C SER A 75 -0.12 -4.55 2.45
N THR A 76 0.42 -5.73 2.74
CA THR A 76 1.62 -5.91 3.56
C THR A 76 2.68 -6.63 2.76
N LEU A 77 3.85 -6.02 2.61
CA LEU A 77 5.05 -6.64 2.07
C LEU A 77 5.90 -7.15 3.24
N THR A 78 6.16 -8.45 3.27
CA THR A 78 7.01 -9.08 4.30
C THR A 78 8.39 -9.40 3.73
N LEU A 79 9.44 -8.99 4.43
CA LEU A 79 10.83 -9.19 4.06
C LEU A 79 11.58 -9.82 5.25
N SER A 80 12.71 -10.47 4.96
CA SER A 80 13.67 -10.79 6.02
C SER A 80 14.31 -9.49 6.54
N GLY A 81 14.75 -9.48 7.80
CA GLY A 81 15.44 -8.31 8.36
C GLY A 81 16.69 -7.93 7.57
N SER A 82 17.44 -8.91 7.05
CA SER A 82 18.60 -8.69 6.19
C SER A 82 18.25 -8.03 4.86
N GLU A 83 17.18 -8.48 4.22
CA GLU A 83 16.69 -7.90 2.95
C GLU A 83 16.17 -6.49 3.18
N TYR A 84 15.45 -6.25 4.28
CA TYR A 84 15.01 -4.91 4.62
C TYR A 84 16.18 -3.94 4.83
N GLN A 85 17.26 -4.42 5.45
CA GLN A 85 18.45 -3.60 5.68
C GLN A 85 19.33 -3.40 4.44
N SER A 86 19.22 -4.25 3.42
CA SER A 86 19.99 -4.10 2.17
C SER A 86 19.41 -3.08 1.18
N HIS A 87 18.24 -2.51 1.49
CA HIS A 87 17.52 -1.57 0.63
C HIS A 87 17.11 -0.32 1.41
N SER A 88 16.98 0.81 0.71
CA SER A 88 16.70 2.10 1.34
C SER A 88 15.31 2.61 1.00
N LEU A 89 14.83 2.42 -0.23
CA LEU A 89 13.58 3.00 -0.71
C LEU A 89 12.46 1.96 -0.83
N TYR A 90 11.37 2.20 -0.11
CA TYR A 90 10.16 1.37 -0.16
C TYR A 90 9.01 2.17 -0.71
N THR A 91 8.33 1.64 -1.71
CA THR A 91 7.26 2.34 -2.42
C THR A 91 6.02 1.47 -2.57
N CYS A 92 4.86 2.05 -2.23
CA CYS A 92 3.53 1.53 -2.54
C CYS A 92 2.88 2.40 -3.62
N GLU A 93 2.48 1.78 -4.73
CA GLU A 93 1.76 2.41 -5.83
C GLU A 93 0.34 1.87 -5.90
N VAL A 94 -0.65 2.76 -5.89
CA VAL A 94 -2.07 2.42 -5.88
C VAL A 94 -2.74 2.96 -7.13
N SER A 95 -3.35 2.07 -7.90
CA SER A 95 -4.15 2.41 -9.09
C SER A 95 -5.61 2.09 -8.85
N HIS A 96 -6.48 3.06 -9.12
CA HIS A 96 -7.92 2.96 -8.94
C HIS A 96 -8.63 3.83 -10.00
N GLN A 97 -9.83 3.45 -10.43
CA GLN A 97 -10.53 4.14 -11.52
C GLN A 97 -10.96 5.58 -11.18
N ALA A 98 -11.14 5.89 -9.88
CA ALA A 98 -11.44 7.24 -9.41
C ALA A 98 -10.21 8.16 -9.49
N LEU A 99 -9.02 7.61 -9.73
CA LEU A 99 -7.77 8.36 -9.82
C LEU A 99 -7.42 8.63 -11.28
N ALA A 100 -7.03 9.87 -11.59
CA ALA A 100 -6.48 10.22 -12.90
C ALA A 100 -5.08 9.62 -13.14
N SER A 101 -4.32 9.38 -12.06
CA SER A 101 -3.00 8.77 -12.07
C SER A 101 -2.78 7.98 -10.77
N ALA A 102 -1.86 7.02 -10.78
CA ALA A 102 -1.57 6.23 -9.59
C ALA A 102 -1.10 7.11 -8.40
N LEU A 103 -1.58 6.79 -7.20
CA LEU A 103 -1.05 7.37 -5.97
C LEU A 103 0.21 6.62 -5.56
N VAL A 104 1.27 7.37 -5.29
CA VAL A 104 2.58 6.81 -4.92
C VAL A 104 2.94 7.31 -3.54
N LYS A 105 3.21 6.38 -2.62
CA LYS A 105 3.77 6.67 -1.30
C LYS A 105 5.07 5.92 -1.14
N SER A 106 6.07 6.62 -0.63
CA SER A 106 7.39 6.03 -0.37
C SER A 106 7.96 6.56 0.92
N PHE A 107 8.86 5.79 1.54
CA PHE A 107 9.77 6.29 2.57
C PHE A 107 11.18 5.78 2.28
N ASN A 108 12.17 6.56 2.73
CA ASN A 108 13.55 6.13 2.81
C ASN A 108 13.82 5.62 4.22
N LYS A 109 14.20 4.35 4.36
CA LYS A 109 14.52 3.72 5.64
C LYS A 109 15.61 4.49 6.40
N ASP A 110 16.54 5.08 5.69
CA ASP A 110 17.69 5.77 6.29
C ASP A 110 17.35 7.18 6.82
N GLU A 111 16.11 7.62 6.59
CA GLU A 111 15.56 8.91 7.05
C GLU A 111 14.42 8.73 8.08
N CYS A 112 14.14 7.48 8.48
CA CYS A 112 13.08 7.11 9.41
C CYS A 112 13.55 7.15 10.87
#